data_AF-A0A1F9K1Y7-F1
#
_entry.id   AF-A0A1F9K1Y7-F1
#
_cell.length_a   1.000
_cell.length_b   1.000
_cell.length_c   1.000
_cell.angle_alpha   90.00
_cell.angle_beta   90.00
_cell.angle_gamma   90.00
#
_symmetry.space_group_name_H-M   'P 1'
#
loop_
_entity.id
_entity.type
_entity.pdbx_description
1 polymer ?
#
loop_
_entity_poly.entity_id
_entity_poly.type
_entity_poly.pdbx_seq_one_letter_code
_entity_poly.pdbx_strand_id
1 'polypeptide(L)'
;MRLLLGLWITQAWAAGSGAEEAHGVSWFQLIFPLVNFLIFAYLIKRYLLPVLRDYLRERRGRIVSAVKEAEEDRARAEAIVQDYRGRLARLEAETQELRERLRQEGEKGRARLVAEAEELAAKVKADADFLAQQEVKARRQQLRAEMASMAERKAAEMLQQQLTAADQQRLVEEFVHSVGQI
;
A
#
# COMPACT_ATOMS: atom_id res chain seq x y z
N MET A 1 -12.06 54.04 11.53
CA MET A 1 -13.03 54.78 12.36
C MET A 1 -12.33 55.97 13.00
N ARG A 2 -12.13 57.05 12.24
CA ARG A 2 -11.74 58.41 12.65
C ARG A 2 -11.59 59.24 11.38
N LEU A 3 -12.05 60.49 11.42
CA LEU A 3 -12.12 61.48 10.33
C LEU A 3 -13.40 61.45 9.48
N LEU A 4 -14.55 61.37 10.16
CA LEU A 4 -15.72 62.18 9.80
C LEU A 4 -15.52 63.54 10.47
N LEU A 5 -15.05 64.56 9.74
CA LEU A 5 -15.03 65.94 10.22
C LEU A 5 -14.90 66.90 9.03
N GLY A 6 -15.94 67.70 8.82
CA GLY A 6 -15.81 68.98 8.13
C GLY A 6 -16.23 69.03 6.67
N LEU A 7 -17.44 68.58 6.33
CA LEU A 7 -18.10 69.02 5.10
C LEU A 7 -19.48 69.60 5.39
N TRP A 8 -19.54 70.69 6.16
CA TRP A 8 -20.69 71.58 6.18
C TRP A 8 -20.17 73.02 6.20
N ILE A 9 -20.62 73.79 5.20
CA ILE A 9 -20.65 75.25 5.13
C ILE A 9 -19.30 75.93 4.80
N THR A 10 -18.97 75.95 3.51
CA THR A 10 -18.46 77.19 2.91
C THR A 10 -19.63 77.89 2.25
N GLN A 11 -19.99 79.02 2.85
CA GLN A 11 -20.98 79.97 2.38
C GLN A 11 -20.80 80.25 0.89
N ALA A 12 -21.87 80.02 0.15
CA ALA A 12 -22.16 80.75 -1.07
C ALA A 12 -22.40 82.22 -0.69
N TRP A 13 -21.34 83.01 -0.69
CA TRP A 13 -21.45 84.45 -0.93
C TRP A 13 -21.07 84.71 -2.38
N ALA A 14 -22.02 84.41 -3.26
CA ALA A 14 -22.18 85.17 -4.48
C ALA A 14 -22.73 86.56 -4.09
N ALA A 15 -21.87 87.40 -3.50
CA ALA A 15 -22.09 88.82 -3.55
C ALA A 15 -21.42 89.32 -4.82
N GLY A 16 -22.24 89.41 -5.87
CA GLY A 16 -21.99 90.40 -6.90
C GLY A 16 -22.04 91.77 -6.23
N SER A 17 -20.88 92.32 -5.90
CA SER A 17 -20.73 93.78 -5.86
C SER A 17 -20.63 94.22 -7.31
N GLY A 18 -21.72 94.82 -7.80
CA GLY A 18 -21.80 95.41 -9.12
C GLY A 18 -20.63 96.35 -9.36
N ALA A 19 -19.92 96.08 -10.45
CA ALA A 19 -19.17 97.07 -11.18
C ALA A 19 -19.90 97.25 -12.51
N GLU A 20 -20.97 98.05 -12.49
CA GLU A 20 -21.33 98.80 -13.69
C GLU A 20 -20.31 99.92 -13.82
N GLU A 21 -19.28 99.74 -14.63
CA GLU A 21 -18.66 100.85 -15.37
C GLU A 21 -18.13 100.34 -16.72
N ALA A 22 -18.64 100.99 -17.77
CA ALA A 22 -18.06 101.19 -19.09
C ALA A 22 -17.60 99.96 -19.91
N HIS A 23 -18.29 99.76 -21.03
CA HIS A 23 -17.83 98.96 -22.17
C HIS A 23 -16.46 99.41 -22.68
N GLY A 24 -15.42 98.80 -22.13
CA GLY A 24 -14.12 98.62 -22.75
C GLY A 24 -13.57 97.34 -22.18
N VAL A 25 -13.46 96.28 -22.98
CA VAL A 25 -12.83 95.03 -22.54
C VAL A 25 -11.41 95.37 -22.12
N SER A 26 -11.21 95.59 -20.82
CA SER A 26 -9.89 95.82 -20.27
C SER A 26 -9.17 94.49 -20.38
N TRP A 27 -8.13 94.46 -21.22
CA TRP A 27 -7.31 93.26 -21.44
C TRP A 27 -6.89 92.60 -20.12
N PHE A 28 -6.74 93.37 -19.04
CA PHE A 28 -6.47 92.87 -17.69
C PHE A 28 -7.56 91.95 -17.11
N GLN A 29 -8.84 92.20 -17.36
CA GLN A 29 -9.95 91.37 -16.84
C GLN A 29 -10.03 90.00 -17.54
N LEU A 30 -9.50 89.86 -18.76
CA LEU A 30 -9.39 88.58 -19.47
C LEU A 30 -8.06 87.87 -19.20
N ILE A 31 -6.95 88.61 -19.07
CA ILE A 31 -5.61 88.05 -18.85
C ILE A 31 -5.50 87.39 -17.47
N PHE A 32 -6.08 87.98 -16.43
CA PHE A 32 -5.94 87.44 -15.07
C PHE A 32 -6.58 86.04 -14.89
N PRO A 33 -7.85 85.80 -15.29
CA PRO A 33 -8.43 84.45 -15.28
C PRO A 33 -7.70 83.48 -16.20
N LEU A 34 -7.18 83.94 -17.35
CA LEU A 34 -6.45 83.10 -18.30
C LEU A 34 -5.12 82.60 -17.70
N VAL A 35 -4.35 83.49 -17.07
CA VAL A 35 -3.10 83.13 -16.40
C VAL A 35 -3.38 82.18 -15.24
N ASN A 36 -4.42 82.44 -14.43
CA ASN A 36 -4.83 81.55 -13.34
C ASN A 36 -5.21 80.16 -13.87
N PHE A 37 -6.02 80.09 -14.94
CA PHE A 37 -6.36 78.84 -15.61
C PHE A 37 -5.13 78.10 -16.14
N LEU A 38 -4.17 78.80 -16.76
CA LEU A 38 -2.93 78.20 -17.24
C LEU A 38 -2.07 77.66 -16.11
N ILE A 39 -1.98 78.36 -14.97
CA ILE A 39 -1.27 77.87 -13.78
C ILE A 39 -1.94 76.60 -13.24
N PHE A 40 -3.26 76.58 -13.10
CA PHE A 40 -3.99 75.37 -12.67
C PHE A 40 -3.86 74.23 -13.68
N ALA A 41 -3.97 74.49 -14.98
CA ALA A 41 -3.78 73.50 -16.04
C ALA A 41 -2.36 72.93 -16.00
N TYR A 42 -1.35 73.77 -15.74
CA TYR A 42 0.02 73.33 -15.56
C TYR A 42 0.19 72.46 -14.31
N LEU A 43 -0.39 72.84 -13.18
CA LEU A 43 -0.38 72.03 -11.95
C LEU A 43 -1.06 70.67 -12.15
N ILE A 44 -2.23 70.63 -12.79
CA ILE A 44 -2.93 69.38 -13.11
C ILE A 44 -2.09 68.51 -14.05
N LYS A 45 -1.52 69.10 -15.10
CA LYS A 45 -0.67 68.39 -16.05
C LYS A 45 0.58 67.83 -15.37
N ARG A 46 1.19 68.58 -14.44
CA ARG A 46 2.43 68.20 -13.77
C ARG A 46 2.22 67.19 -12.63
N TYR A 47 1.13 67.30 -11.86
CA TYR A 47 0.90 66.49 -10.66
C TYR A 47 -0.17 65.42 -10.82
N LEU A 48 -1.31 65.71 -11.47
CA LEU A 48 -2.45 64.77 -11.52
C LEU A 48 -2.31 63.72 -12.64
N LEU A 49 -1.82 64.12 -13.82
CA LEU A 49 -1.60 63.20 -14.93
C LEU A 49 -0.62 62.05 -14.62
N PRO A 50 0.56 62.25 -14.00
CA PRO A 50 1.43 61.12 -13.68
C PRO A 50 0.77 60.14 -12.71
N VAL A 51 0.15 60.65 -11.64
CA VAL A 51 -0.55 59.81 -10.64
C VAL A 51 -1.66 58.98 -11.27
N LEU A 52 -2.48 59.58 -12.15
CA LEU A 52 -3.56 58.86 -12.82
C LEU A 52 -3.02 57.80 -13.79
N ARG A 53 -1.95 58.12 -14.53
CA ARG A 53 -1.31 57.17 -15.46
C ARG A 53 -0.68 56.00 -14.71
N ASP A 54 -0.02 56.25 -13.60
CA ASP A 54 0.61 55.22 -12.78
C ASP A 54 -0.44 54.31 -12.17
N TYR A 55 -1.55 54.85 -11.63
CA TYR A 55 -2.66 54.06 -11.12
C TYR A 55 -3.30 53.17 -12.20
N LEU A 56 -3.55 53.71 -13.40
CA LEU A 56 -4.10 52.94 -14.51
C LEU A 56 -3.13 51.87 -15.01
N ARG A 57 -1.82 52.16 -15.03
CA ARG A 57 -0.78 51.20 -15.40
C ARG A 57 -0.67 50.07 -14.37
N GLU A 58 -0.68 50.40 -13.08
CA GLU A 58 -0.66 49.42 -11.99
C GLU A 58 -1.92 48.54 -12.03
N ARG A 59 -3.10 49.14 -12.20
CA ARG A 59 -4.35 48.38 -12.32
C ARG A 59 -4.33 47.45 -13.53
N ARG A 60 -3.84 47.92 -14.69
CA ARG A 60 -3.67 47.07 -15.87
C ARG A 60 -2.66 45.95 -15.61
N GLY A 61 -1.54 46.26 -14.95
CA GLY A 61 -0.53 45.28 -14.57
C GLY A 61 -1.10 44.17 -13.69
N ARG A 62 -1.87 44.53 -12.65
CA ARG A 62 -2.54 43.56 -11.76
C ARG A 62 -3.54 42.67 -12.48
N ILE A 63 -4.31 43.21 -13.42
CA ILE A 63 -5.27 42.41 -14.21
C ILE A 63 -4.51 41.45 -15.11
N VAL A 64 -3.48 41.92 -15.82
CA VAL A 64 -2.67 41.08 -16.70
C VAL A 64 -1.96 39.97 -15.92
N SER A 65 -1.40 40.28 -14.74
CA SER A 65 -0.77 39.27 -13.89
C SER A 65 -1.78 38.26 -13.38
N ALA A 66 -2.96 38.70 -12.92
CA ALA A 66 -4.01 37.79 -12.44
C ALA A 66 -4.54 36.87 -13.54
N VAL A 67 -4.70 37.38 -14.77
CA VAL A 67 -5.10 36.55 -15.91
C VAL A 67 -4.01 35.53 -16.25
N LYS A 68 -2.74 35.96 -16.29
CA LYS A 68 -1.61 35.08 -16.55
C LYS A 68 -1.48 33.99 -15.50
N GLU A 69 -1.62 34.33 -14.22
CA GLU A 69 -1.59 33.38 -13.11
C GLU A 69 -2.75 32.38 -13.21
N ALA A 70 -3.95 32.83 -13.54
CA ALA A 70 -5.10 31.94 -13.75
C ALA A 70 -4.90 30.99 -14.95
N GLU A 71 -4.29 31.45 -16.04
CA GLU A 71 -3.93 30.60 -17.18
C GLU A 71 -2.86 29.56 -16.80
N GLU A 72 -1.82 29.96 -16.06
CA GLU A 72 -0.79 29.06 -15.55
C GLU A 72 -1.37 28.02 -14.58
N ASP A 73 -2.25 28.42 -13.66
CA ASP A 73 -2.94 27.52 -12.74
C ASP A 73 -3.83 26.53 -13.47
N ARG A 74 -4.56 26.99 -14.48
CA ARG A 74 -5.37 26.11 -15.32
C ARG A 74 -4.51 25.10 -16.06
N ALA A 75 -3.41 25.53 -16.67
CA ALA A 75 -2.47 24.64 -17.35
C ALA A 75 -1.84 23.61 -16.38
N ARG A 76 -1.47 24.05 -15.17
CA ARG A 76 -0.99 23.15 -14.11
C ARG A 76 -2.04 22.13 -13.70
N ALA A 77 -3.29 22.55 -13.49
CA ALA A 77 -4.39 21.66 -13.13
C ALA A 77 -4.67 20.65 -14.24
N GLU A 78 -4.70 21.07 -15.50
CA GLU A 78 -4.89 20.19 -16.66
C GLU A 78 -3.74 19.17 -16.78
N ALA A 79 -2.49 19.60 -16.58
CA ALA A 79 -1.32 18.72 -16.56
C ALA A 79 -1.39 17.68 -15.43
N ILE A 80 -1.79 18.09 -14.22
CA ILE A 80 -1.99 17.19 -13.09
C ILE A 80 -3.08 16.16 -13.43
N VAL A 81 -4.23 16.60 -13.96
CA VAL A 81 -5.31 15.68 -14.34
C VAL A 81 -4.85 14.67 -15.39
N GLN A 82 -4.04 15.09 -16.37
CA GLN A 82 -3.45 14.18 -17.36
C GLN A 82 -2.50 13.17 -16.72
N ASP A 83 -1.61 13.60 -15.82
CA ASP A 83 -0.69 12.70 -15.11
C ASP A 83 -1.46 11.68 -14.27
N TYR A 84 -2.47 12.11 -13.50
CA TYR A 84 -3.31 11.21 -12.71
C TYR A 84 -4.08 10.21 -13.58
N ARG A 85 -4.65 10.64 -14.72
CA ARG A 85 -5.29 9.72 -15.68
C ARG A 85 -4.30 8.70 -16.23
N GLY A 86 -3.08 9.14 -16.56
CA GLY A 86 -2.01 8.26 -16.99
C GLY A 86 -1.62 7.23 -15.92
N ARG A 87 -1.49 7.68 -14.66
CA ARG A 87 -1.21 6.81 -13.51
C ARG A 87 -2.33 5.79 -13.27
N LEU A 88 -3.59 6.21 -13.35
CA LEU A 88 -4.74 5.31 -13.19
C LEU A 88 -4.77 4.22 -14.28
N ALA A 89 -4.53 4.59 -15.54
CA ALA A 89 -4.47 3.64 -16.63
C ALA A 89 -3.32 2.63 -16.45
N ARG A 90 -2.14 3.08 -15.99
CA ARG A 90 -1.02 2.17 -15.66
C ARG A 90 -1.35 1.27 -14.47
N LEU A 91 -1.98 1.80 -13.43
CA LEU A 91 -2.37 1.04 -12.25
C LEU A 91 -3.36 -0.09 -12.60
N GLU A 92 -4.31 0.17 -13.49
CA GLU A 92 -5.24 -0.86 -13.98
C GLU A 92 -4.48 -1.98 -14.71
N ALA A 93 -3.56 -1.64 -15.61
CA ALA A 93 -2.74 -2.61 -16.32
C ALA A 93 -1.84 -3.42 -15.37
N GLU A 94 -1.15 -2.75 -14.44
CA GLU A 94 -0.31 -3.40 -13.41
C GLU A 94 -1.14 -4.32 -12.50
N THR A 95 -2.36 -3.91 -12.14
CA THR A 95 -3.26 -4.73 -11.32
C THR A 95 -3.71 -5.98 -12.07
N GLN A 96 -4.02 -5.87 -13.36
CA GLN A 96 -4.36 -7.03 -14.19
C GLN A 96 -3.18 -7.99 -14.32
N GLU A 97 -1.98 -7.46 -14.59
CA GLU A 97 -0.76 -8.27 -14.66
C GLU A 97 -0.43 -8.95 -13.32
N LEU A 98 -0.63 -8.24 -12.19
CA LEU A 98 -0.43 -8.78 -10.85
C LEU A 98 -1.44 -9.89 -10.55
N ARG A 99 -2.72 -9.71 -10.91
CA ARG A 99 -3.74 -10.75 -10.72
C ARG A 99 -3.42 -12.01 -11.52
N GLU A 100 -2.98 -11.84 -12.76
CA GLU A 100 -2.60 -12.97 -13.61
C GLU A 100 -1.37 -13.69 -13.05
N ARG A 101 -0.35 -12.95 -12.61
CA ARG A 101 0.82 -13.53 -11.93
C ARG A 101 0.44 -14.31 -10.68
N LEU A 102 -0.37 -13.72 -9.80
CA LEU A 102 -0.83 -14.39 -8.58
C LEU A 102 -1.66 -15.64 -8.89
N ARG A 103 -2.48 -15.61 -9.94
CA ARG A 103 -3.23 -16.78 -10.39
C ARG A 103 -2.29 -17.88 -10.86
N GLN A 104 -1.33 -17.58 -11.71
CA GLN A 104 -0.35 -18.55 -12.21
C GLN A 104 0.53 -19.12 -11.09
N GLU A 105 0.98 -18.28 -10.16
CA GLU A 105 1.72 -18.71 -8.97
C GLU A 105 0.86 -19.60 -8.07
N GLY A 106 -0.41 -19.25 -7.87
CA GLY A 106 -1.36 -20.05 -7.12
C GLY A 106 -1.63 -21.42 -7.75
N GLU A 107 -1.81 -21.47 -9.07
CA GLU A 107 -1.98 -22.72 -9.82
C GLU A 107 -0.72 -23.60 -9.75
N LYS A 108 0.48 -23.01 -9.93
CA LYS A 108 1.76 -23.71 -9.77
C LYS A 108 1.98 -24.21 -8.34
N GLY A 109 1.66 -23.38 -7.34
CA GLY A 109 1.76 -23.73 -5.92
C GLY A 109 0.82 -24.89 -5.58
N ARG A 110 -0.43 -24.84 -6.04
CA ARG A 110 -1.40 -25.93 -5.88
C ARG A 110 -0.90 -27.22 -6.51
N ALA A 111 -0.41 -27.16 -7.75
CA ALA A 111 0.09 -28.35 -8.44
C ALA A 111 1.29 -28.97 -7.70
N ARG A 112 2.21 -28.16 -7.20
CA ARG A 112 3.34 -28.62 -6.38
C ARG A 112 2.89 -29.29 -5.08
N LEU A 113 1.98 -28.65 -4.34
CA LEU A 113 1.46 -29.19 -3.09
C LEU A 113 0.72 -30.52 -3.28
N VAL A 114 -0.05 -30.64 -4.37
CA VAL A 114 -0.74 -31.91 -4.69
C VAL A 114 0.28 -33.00 -5.02
N ALA A 115 1.29 -32.70 -5.85
CA ALA A 115 2.32 -33.67 -6.19
C ALA A 115 3.13 -34.13 -4.95
N GLU A 116 3.47 -33.19 -4.06
CA GLU A 116 4.17 -33.50 -2.81
C GLU A 116 3.30 -34.34 -1.87
N ALA A 117 2.00 -34.03 -1.77
CA ALA A 117 1.05 -34.81 -0.97
C ALA A 117 0.87 -36.23 -1.52
N GLU A 118 0.82 -36.41 -2.84
CA GLU A 118 0.76 -37.72 -3.49
C GLU A 118 2.04 -38.53 -3.25
N GLU A 119 3.22 -37.90 -3.36
CA GLU A 119 4.50 -38.54 -3.06
C GLU A 119 4.58 -38.96 -1.59
N LEU A 120 4.18 -38.09 -0.66
CA LEU A 120 4.14 -38.39 0.77
C LEU A 120 3.17 -39.54 1.06
N ALA A 121 1.98 -39.52 0.47
CA ALA A 121 1.00 -40.59 0.64
C ALA A 121 1.53 -41.93 0.13
N ALA A 122 2.22 -41.93 -1.02
CA ALA A 122 2.86 -43.13 -1.56
C ALA A 122 3.96 -43.67 -0.63
N LYS A 123 4.80 -42.79 -0.07
CA LYS A 123 5.83 -43.17 0.92
C LYS A 123 5.22 -43.75 2.18
N VAL A 124 4.23 -43.08 2.77
CA VAL A 124 3.53 -43.56 3.98
C VAL A 124 2.91 -44.94 3.74
N LYS A 125 2.31 -45.17 2.57
CA LYS A 125 1.76 -46.48 2.22
C LYS A 125 2.85 -47.54 2.10
N ALA A 126 3.96 -47.25 1.42
CA ALA A 126 5.07 -48.17 1.29
C ALA A 126 5.70 -48.53 2.65
N ASP A 127 5.86 -47.54 3.53
CA ASP A 127 6.37 -47.74 4.89
C ASP A 127 5.41 -48.58 5.73
N ALA A 128 4.10 -48.32 5.64
CA ALA A 128 3.09 -49.10 6.33
C ALA A 128 3.06 -50.56 5.86
N ASP A 129 3.15 -50.80 4.54
CA ASP A 129 3.22 -52.15 3.97
C ASP A 129 4.50 -52.89 4.42
N PHE A 130 5.64 -52.20 4.44
CA PHE A 130 6.91 -52.75 4.93
C PHE A 130 6.83 -53.13 6.42
N LEU A 131 6.33 -52.22 7.26
CA LEU A 131 6.15 -52.46 8.69
C LEU A 131 5.19 -53.61 8.96
N ALA A 132 4.07 -53.67 8.23
CA ALA A 132 3.10 -54.76 8.35
C ALA A 132 3.74 -56.12 8.02
N GLN A 133 4.53 -56.20 6.96
CA GLN A 133 5.27 -57.43 6.59
C GLN A 133 6.28 -57.82 7.67
N GLN A 134 7.00 -56.85 8.23
CA GLN A 134 7.96 -57.08 9.29
C GLN A 134 7.27 -57.60 10.57
N GLU A 135 6.14 -57.00 10.94
CA GLU A 135 5.37 -57.43 12.11
C GLU A 135 4.80 -58.83 11.92
N VAL A 136 4.23 -59.15 10.75
CA VAL A 136 3.77 -60.52 10.43
C VAL A 136 4.91 -61.53 10.55
N LYS A 137 6.11 -61.20 10.08
CA LYS A 137 7.29 -62.07 10.19
C LYS A 137 7.69 -62.27 11.66
N ALA A 138 7.73 -61.20 12.46
CA ALA A 138 8.06 -61.26 13.88
C ALA A 138 7.02 -62.09 14.66
N ARG A 139 5.72 -61.86 14.44
CA ARG A 139 4.63 -62.61 15.06
C ARG A 139 4.67 -64.09 14.70
N ARG A 140 4.98 -64.43 13.45
CA ARG A 140 5.17 -65.84 13.03
C ARG A 140 6.34 -66.51 13.74
N GLN A 141 7.45 -65.81 13.93
CA GLN A 141 8.59 -66.33 14.68
C GLN A 141 8.22 -66.56 16.15
N GLN A 142 7.54 -65.59 16.76
CA GLN A 142 7.05 -65.71 18.13
C GLN A 142 6.09 -66.90 18.30
N LEU A 143 5.12 -67.06 17.41
CA LEU A 143 4.16 -68.17 17.45
C LEU A 143 4.86 -69.54 17.32
N ARG A 144 5.89 -69.64 16.46
CA ARG A 144 6.69 -70.86 16.34
C ARG A 144 7.44 -71.19 17.62
N ALA A 145 8.03 -70.19 18.28
CA ALA A 145 8.70 -70.36 19.57
C ALA A 145 7.72 -70.81 20.66
N GLU A 146 6.52 -70.21 20.71
CA GLU A 146 5.46 -70.59 21.64
C GLU A 146 4.98 -72.03 21.39
N MET A 147 4.81 -72.43 20.12
CA MET A 147 4.46 -73.81 19.77
C MET A 147 5.54 -74.81 20.14
N ALA A 148 6.82 -74.49 19.89
CA ALA A 148 7.94 -75.34 20.30
C ALA A 148 7.95 -75.54 21.82
N SER A 149 7.80 -74.46 22.60
CA SER A 149 7.71 -74.53 24.07
C SER A 149 6.50 -75.32 24.57
N MET A 150 5.34 -75.23 23.89
CA MET A 150 4.17 -76.05 24.23
C MET A 150 4.41 -77.53 23.92
N ALA A 151 5.04 -77.84 22.78
CA ALA A 151 5.37 -79.21 22.40
C ALA A 151 6.39 -79.84 23.35
N GLU A 152 7.44 -79.10 23.74
CA GLU A 152 8.43 -79.51 24.74
C GLU A 152 7.77 -79.83 26.08
N ARG A 153 6.90 -78.93 26.58
CA ARG A 153 6.14 -79.17 27.82
C ARG A 153 5.27 -80.41 27.72
N LYS A 154 4.57 -80.62 26.60
CA LYS A 154 3.71 -81.79 26.42
C LYS A 154 4.48 -83.10 26.30
N ALA A 155 5.61 -83.08 25.59
CA ALA A 155 6.51 -84.22 25.52
C ALA A 155 7.10 -84.56 26.89
N ALA A 156 7.50 -83.55 27.68
CA ALA A 156 7.99 -83.74 29.05
C ALA A 156 6.91 -84.35 29.97
N GLU A 157 5.66 -83.86 29.90
CA GLU A 157 4.51 -84.45 30.62
C GLU A 157 4.28 -85.92 30.22
N MET A 158 4.29 -86.22 28.92
CA MET A 158 4.09 -87.60 28.43
C MET A 158 5.22 -88.54 28.86
N LEU A 159 6.48 -88.08 28.78
CA LEU A 159 7.64 -88.86 29.24
C LEU A 159 7.54 -89.14 30.74
N GLN A 160 7.19 -88.15 31.56
CA GLN A 160 6.99 -88.34 33.00
C GLN A 160 5.88 -89.36 33.31
N GLN A 161 4.82 -89.41 32.52
CA GLN A 161 3.71 -90.35 32.71
C GLN A 161 4.03 -91.79 32.26
N GLN A 162 4.94 -91.97 31.29
CA GLN A 162 5.24 -93.28 30.68
C GLN A 162 6.59 -93.88 31.11
N LEU A 163 7.39 -93.15 31.88
CA LEU A 163 8.72 -93.59 32.35
C LEU A 163 8.61 -94.80 33.29
N THR A 164 9.25 -95.91 32.92
CA THR A 164 9.34 -97.12 33.74
C THR A 164 10.69 -97.21 34.47
N ALA A 165 10.77 -98.03 35.53
CA ALA A 165 12.02 -98.22 36.30
C ALA A 165 13.19 -98.77 35.45
N ALA A 166 12.88 -99.58 34.42
CA ALA A 166 13.87 -100.11 33.49
C ALA A 166 14.44 -99.00 32.57
N ASP A 167 13.60 -98.06 32.13
CA ASP A 167 14.05 -96.93 31.32
C ASP A 167 14.95 -95.97 32.12
N GLN A 168 14.66 -95.77 33.41
CA GLN A 168 15.53 -94.97 34.29
C GLN A 168 16.92 -95.59 34.46
N GLN A 169 17.01 -96.91 34.66
CA GLN A 169 18.31 -97.60 34.77
C GLN A 169 19.12 -97.51 33.47
N ARG A 170 18.47 -97.72 32.32
CA ARG A 170 19.11 -97.60 31.00
C ARG A 170 19.64 -96.19 30.73
N LEU A 171 18.87 -95.15 31.07
CA LEU A 171 19.30 -93.76 30.92
C LEU A 171 20.49 -93.41 31.81
N VAL A 172 20.56 -93.95 33.02
CA VAL A 172 21.71 -93.77 33.93
C VAL A 172 22.96 -94.43 33.35
N GLU A 173 22.83 -95.66 32.84
CA GLU A 173 23.95 -96.41 32.26
C GLU A 173 24.49 -95.71 30.98
N GLU A 174 23.59 -95.18 30.14
CA GLU A 174 23.95 -94.39 28.94
C GLU A 174 24.60 -93.05 29.30
N PHE A 175 24.11 -92.36 30.34
CA PHE A 175 24.74 -91.13 30.84
C PHE A 175 26.15 -91.38 31.37
N VAL A 176 26.33 -92.42 32.21
CA VAL A 176 27.64 -92.82 32.76
C VAL A 176 28.62 -93.18 31.63
N HIS A 177 28.15 -93.88 30.60
CA HIS A 177 28.96 -94.18 29.42
C HIS A 177 29.33 -92.91 28.63
N SER A 178 28.39 -91.96 28.43
CA SER A 178 28.64 -90.74 27.67
C SER A 178 29.60 -89.76 28.36
N VAL A 179 29.53 -89.66 29.69
CA VAL A 179 30.43 -88.79 30.48
C VAL A 179 31.79 -89.45 30.68
N GLY A 180 31.86 -90.79 30.70
CA GLY A 180 33.12 -91.54 30.71
C GLY A 180 33.89 -91.53 29.39
N GLN A 181 33.32 -90.97 28.31
CA GLN A 181 33.95 -90.81 27.00
C GLN A 181 34.49 -89.39 26.72
N ILE A 182 34.47 -88.50 27.71
CA ILE A 182 35.23 -87.23 27.72
C ILE A 182 36.48 -87.43 28.58
#